data_AF-A0A1H4KAF1-F1
#
_entry.id   AF-A0A1H4KAF1-F1
#
_cell.length_a   1.000
_cell.length_b   1.000
_cell.length_c   1.000
_cell.angle_alpha   90.00
_cell.angle_beta   90.00
_cell.angle_gamma   90.00
#
_symmetry.space_group_name_H-M   'P 1'
#
loop_
_entity.id
_entity.type
_entity.pdbx_description
1 polymer ?
#
loop_
_entity_poly.entity_id
_entity_poly.type
_entity_poly.pdbx_seq_one_letter_code
_entity_poly.pdbx_strand_id
1 'polypeptide(L)'
;MPLDPVAYLPYKDPDDFIREVTDRIWVDRDIAYIVDNYEPDSIVHTSLGTVVGRDGVIEGSTIRMASTPGHIGQAEDVVWEARGDDAFLSSHLVFSADEHLVDGRSIRIRKRTVANCLYRRGRMVEEWVVRDELADCLQRGLDPAEAARELTFQGYSGSMLDEPPQDVLLNGVSGPRPDEFRPECEMVLEFIDEVWTRRRLHRVKDFMERDLFLHTIGDRTVIRPERYQSDLLAMVGPFPDARFTVRDIQTNHSPRYGGLRVAVLWTMHGSYRGVPAFGPLTGRPVTVLGVSQFLILEGRIVKEVRVYDEISLRAQINATREDGSQVEANIY
;
A
#
# COMPACT_ATOMS: atom_id res chain seq x y z
N MET A 1 7.90 -25.79 -4.50
CA MET A 1 9.28 -25.98 -5.01
C MET A 1 10.08 -24.75 -4.61
N PRO A 2 11.40 -24.84 -4.41
CA PRO A 2 12.20 -23.63 -4.18
C PRO A 2 12.10 -22.71 -5.41
N LEU A 3 11.99 -21.40 -5.18
CA LEU A 3 11.94 -20.39 -6.23
C LEU A 3 13.19 -20.48 -7.13
N ASP A 4 12.99 -20.59 -8.44
CA ASP A 4 14.06 -20.59 -9.43
C ASP A 4 14.83 -19.26 -9.36
N PRO A 5 16.17 -19.28 -9.20
CA PRO A 5 17.00 -18.08 -9.17
C PRO A 5 16.82 -17.14 -10.37
N VAL A 6 16.29 -17.59 -11.51
CA VAL A 6 15.93 -16.71 -12.63
C VAL A 6 15.00 -15.55 -12.21
N ALA A 7 14.23 -15.72 -11.13
CA ALA A 7 13.34 -14.70 -10.62
C ALA A 7 14.08 -13.51 -10.00
N TYR A 8 15.29 -13.70 -9.48
CA TYR A 8 16.00 -12.68 -8.67
C TYR A 8 17.52 -12.60 -8.92
N LEU A 9 18.11 -13.39 -9.82
CA LEU A 9 19.52 -13.23 -10.17
C LEU A 9 19.78 -11.87 -10.84
N PRO A 10 20.94 -11.25 -10.61
CA PRO A 10 22.14 -11.78 -9.95
C PRO A 10 22.19 -11.60 -8.42
N TYR A 11 21.08 -11.20 -7.78
CA TYR A 11 21.04 -10.89 -6.35
C TYR A 11 20.94 -12.15 -5.49
N LYS A 12 21.18 -12.01 -4.18
CA LYS A 12 21.26 -13.14 -3.26
C LYS A 12 19.92 -13.87 -3.07
N ASP A 13 18.85 -13.11 -2.92
CA ASP A 13 17.48 -13.57 -2.69
C ASP A 13 16.49 -12.45 -3.10
N PRO A 14 15.17 -12.70 -3.08
CA PRO A 14 14.20 -11.66 -3.44
C PRO A 14 14.18 -10.42 -2.54
N ASP A 15 14.58 -10.50 -1.26
CA ASP A 15 14.70 -9.31 -0.39
C ASP A 15 15.85 -8.43 -0.88
N ASP A 16 17.00 -9.04 -1.18
CA ASP A 16 18.18 -8.39 -1.76
C ASP A 16 17.88 -7.77 -3.15
N PHE A 17 17.20 -8.53 -4.03
CA PHE A 17 16.75 -8.04 -5.33
C PHE A 17 15.91 -6.76 -5.18
N ILE A 18 14.87 -6.77 -4.34
CA ILE A 18 13.98 -5.61 -4.23
C ILE A 18 14.73 -4.38 -3.71
N ARG A 19 15.64 -4.54 -2.75
CA ARG A 19 16.45 -3.43 -2.21
C ARG A 19 17.35 -2.83 -3.27
N GLU A 20 18.17 -3.65 -3.92
CA GLU A 20 19.17 -3.18 -4.87
C GLU A 20 18.53 -2.55 -6.12
N VAL A 21 17.46 -3.16 -6.64
CA VAL A 21 16.75 -2.62 -7.81
C VAL A 21 16.04 -1.31 -7.45
N THR A 22 15.43 -1.22 -6.27
CA THR A 22 14.79 0.01 -5.79
C THR A 22 15.83 1.11 -5.62
N ASP A 23 16.94 0.86 -4.93
CA ASP A 23 17.97 1.87 -4.70
C ASP A 23 18.56 2.36 -6.03
N ARG A 24 18.81 1.45 -6.97
CA ARG A 24 19.28 1.83 -8.32
C ARG A 24 18.31 2.77 -9.05
N ILE A 25 17.01 2.46 -9.04
CA ILE A 25 16.02 3.29 -9.77
C ILE A 25 15.80 4.62 -9.02
N TRP A 26 15.60 4.57 -7.71
CA TRP A 26 15.07 5.71 -6.95
C TRP A 26 16.11 6.54 -6.20
N VAL A 27 17.20 5.91 -5.73
CA VAL A 27 18.28 6.59 -5.00
C VAL A 27 19.37 7.03 -5.97
N ASP A 28 19.85 6.12 -6.84
CA ASP A 28 20.85 6.43 -7.87
C ASP A 28 20.26 7.14 -9.09
N ARG A 29 18.93 7.20 -9.19
CA ARG A 29 18.17 7.86 -10.26
C ARG A 29 18.43 7.27 -11.65
N ASP A 30 18.68 5.97 -11.72
CA ASP A 30 18.78 5.24 -12.99
C ASP A 30 17.38 4.95 -13.55
N ILE A 31 16.65 6.00 -13.95
CA ILE A 31 15.30 5.90 -14.53
C ILE A 31 15.30 4.98 -15.77
N ALA A 32 16.40 4.98 -16.53
CA ALA A 32 16.53 4.13 -17.72
C ALA A 32 16.44 2.63 -17.38
N TYR A 33 16.85 2.22 -16.16
CA TYR A 33 16.77 0.83 -15.72
C TYR A 33 15.33 0.30 -15.56
N ILE A 34 14.32 1.18 -15.52
CA ILE A 34 12.90 0.76 -15.58
C ILE A 34 12.64 -0.06 -16.86
N VAL A 35 13.32 0.23 -17.98
CA VAL A 35 13.21 -0.54 -19.23
C VAL A 35 13.63 -2.01 -19.03
N ASP A 36 14.64 -2.25 -18.20
CA ASP A 36 15.16 -3.58 -17.92
C ASP A 36 14.36 -4.30 -16.83
N ASN A 37 13.85 -3.53 -15.85
CA ASN A 37 13.17 -4.09 -14.69
C ASN A 37 11.65 -4.22 -14.84
N TYR A 38 10.98 -3.47 -15.72
CA TYR A 38 9.52 -3.48 -15.88
C TYR A 38 9.14 -4.10 -17.22
N GLU A 39 8.14 -4.97 -17.25
CA GLU A 39 7.60 -5.46 -18.52
C GLU A 39 7.08 -4.31 -19.39
N PRO A 40 7.20 -4.37 -20.73
CA PRO A 40 6.72 -3.31 -21.60
C PRO A 40 5.24 -2.94 -21.36
N ASP A 41 4.42 -3.94 -21.04
CA ASP A 41 2.99 -3.87 -20.74
C ASP A 41 2.68 -3.96 -19.24
N SER A 42 3.67 -3.67 -18.37
CA SER A 42 3.50 -3.74 -16.92
C SER A 42 2.34 -2.86 -16.43
N ILE A 43 1.62 -3.31 -15.41
CA ILE A 43 0.46 -2.60 -14.86
C ILE A 43 0.82 -2.04 -13.49
N VAL A 44 0.50 -0.77 -13.24
CA VAL A 44 0.65 -0.15 -11.91
C VAL A 44 -0.68 0.42 -11.45
N HIS A 45 -1.18 -0.10 -10.34
CA HIS A 45 -2.33 0.42 -9.62
C HIS A 45 -1.87 1.37 -8.53
N THR A 46 -2.17 2.65 -8.69
CA THR A 46 -1.98 3.68 -7.66
C THR A 46 -3.31 4.01 -7.00
N SER A 47 -3.30 4.85 -5.97
CA SER A 47 -4.56 5.23 -5.31
C SER A 47 -5.45 6.19 -6.15
N LEU A 48 -4.91 6.78 -7.23
CA LEU A 48 -5.67 7.63 -8.16
C LEU A 48 -6.20 6.88 -9.39
N GLY A 49 -5.67 5.69 -9.69
CA GLY A 49 -6.09 4.92 -10.85
C GLY A 49 -5.07 3.90 -11.31
N THR A 50 -5.11 3.52 -12.59
CA THR A 50 -4.23 2.50 -13.17
C THR A 50 -3.41 3.05 -14.33
N VAL A 51 -2.11 2.82 -14.27
CA VAL A 51 -1.14 3.10 -15.35
C VAL A 51 -0.82 1.79 -16.05
N VAL A 52 -0.94 1.76 -17.38
CA VAL A 52 -0.62 0.59 -18.20
C VAL A 52 0.57 0.91 -19.09
N GLY A 53 1.56 0.03 -19.06
CA GLY A 53 2.80 0.17 -19.78
C GLY A 53 3.85 0.96 -19.00
N ARG A 54 5.11 0.53 -19.13
CA ARG A 54 6.23 1.11 -18.39
C ARG A 54 6.56 2.57 -18.74
N ASP A 55 6.13 3.06 -19.89
CA ASP A 55 6.42 4.45 -20.30
C ASP A 55 5.75 5.46 -19.36
N GLY A 56 4.53 5.16 -18.91
CA GLY A 56 3.85 5.95 -17.88
C GLY A 56 4.60 5.91 -16.54
N VAL A 57 5.24 4.80 -16.20
CA VAL A 57 6.10 4.70 -15.01
C VAL A 57 7.32 5.59 -15.15
N ILE A 58 7.99 5.58 -16.32
CA ILE A 58 9.18 6.41 -16.59
C ILE A 58 8.84 7.90 -16.47
N GLU A 59 7.75 8.33 -17.10
CA GLU A 59 7.29 9.74 -17.04
C GLU A 59 6.94 10.16 -15.60
N GLY A 60 6.16 9.36 -14.88
CA GLY A 60 5.76 9.66 -13.51
C GLY A 60 6.93 9.65 -12.53
N SER A 61 7.87 8.71 -12.70
CA SER A 61 9.13 8.68 -11.95
C SER A 61 9.91 9.98 -12.12
N THR A 62 10.03 10.44 -13.37
CA THR A 62 10.73 11.69 -13.71
C THR A 62 10.07 12.89 -13.04
N ILE A 63 8.75 12.99 -13.10
CA ILE A 63 7.97 14.07 -12.47
C ILE A 63 8.17 14.05 -10.94
N ARG A 64 8.07 12.88 -10.31
CA ARG A 64 8.20 12.71 -8.86
C ARG A 64 9.61 13.06 -8.36
N MET A 65 10.65 12.59 -9.05
CA MET A 65 12.03 12.92 -8.68
C MET A 65 12.32 14.42 -8.84
N ALA A 66 11.72 15.07 -9.84
CA ALA A 66 11.84 16.51 -10.02
C ALA A 66 11.09 17.31 -8.94
N SER A 67 9.93 16.82 -8.48
CA SER A 67 9.13 17.51 -7.45
C SER A 67 9.71 17.36 -6.05
N THR A 68 10.42 16.27 -5.77
CA THR A 68 11.10 16.03 -4.49
C THR A 68 12.56 15.59 -4.68
N PRO A 69 13.47 16.52 -5.05
CA PRO A 69 14.87 16.16 -5.31
C PRO A 69 15.64 15.70 -4.06
N GLY A 70 15.13 15.99 -2.86
CA GLY A 70 15.70 15.51 -1.59
C GLY A 70 15.13 14.17 -1.12
N HIS A 71 14.39 13.45 -1.97
CA HIS A 71 13.79 12.18 -1.60
C HIS A 71 14.86 11.13 -1.30
N ILE A 72 14.75 10.51 -0.12
CA ILE A 72 15.59 9.37 0.27
C ILE A 72 14.68 8.36 0.98
N GLY A 73 14.45 7.23 0.32
CA GLY A 73 13.73 6.08 0.86
C GLY A 73 14.67 5.02 1.42
N GLN A 74 14.22 4.32 2.45
CA GLN A 74 14.87 3.12 2.97
C GLN A 74 13.84 2.02 3.09
N ALA A 75 14.18 0.83 2.59
CA ALA A 75 13.41 -0.39 2.81
C ALA A 75 13.37 -0.76 4.32
N GLU A 76 12.26 -0.43 5.00
CA GLU A 76 11.98 -0.81 6.40
C GLU A 76 11.78 -2.33 6.49
N ASP A 77 11.05 -2.91 5.52
CA ASP A 77 10.81 -4.35 5.39
C ASP A 77 10.51 -4.72 3.92
N VAL A 78 10.82 -5.96 3.53
CA VAL A 78 10.37 -6.59 2.29
C VAL A 78 9.81 -7.96 2.64
N VAL A 79 8.48 -8.08 2.67
CA VAL A 79 7.79 -9.37 2.84
C VAL A 79 7.61 -9.97 1.46
N TRP A 80 8.25 -11.09 1.17
CA TRP A 80 8.12 -11.74 -0.14
C TRP A 80 7.73 -13.20 -0.01
N GLU A 81 7.00 -13.70 -1.02
CA GLU A 81 6.54 -15.07 -1.12
C GLU A 81 6.54 -15.51 -2.59
N ALA A 82 6.93 -16.76 -2.86
CA ALA A 82 6.93 -17.30 -4.21
C ALA A 82 5.50 -17.33 -4.82
N ARG A 83 5.42 -17.20 -6.13
CA ARG A 83 4.20 -17.24 -6.96
C ARG A 83 4.42 -18.21 -8.12
N GLY A 84 4.54 -19.49 -7.79
CA GLY A 84 5.04 -20.51 -8.71
C GLY A 84 6.56 -20.61 -8.69
N ASP A 85 7.15 -21.10 -9.78
CA ASP A 85 8.57 -21.45 -9.82
C ASP A 85 9.48 -20.29 -10.22
N ASP A 86 9.04 -19.39 -11.10
CA ASP A 86 9.87 -18.31 -11.66
C ASP A 86 9.37 -16.90 -11.32
N ALA A 87 8.47 -16.78 -10.35
CA ALA A 87 7.87 -15.53 -9.93
C ALA A 87 7.72 -15.43 -8.41
N PHE A 88 7.72 -14.21 -7.90
CA PHE A 88 7.43 -13.92 -6.48
C PHE A 88 6.63 -12.63 -6.38
N LEU A 89 5.82 -12.53 -5.32
CA LEU A 89 5.19 -11.29 -4.92
C LEU A 89 5.99 -10.70 -3.76
N SER A 90 6.34 -9.44 -3.85
CA SER A 90 6.94 -8.66 -2.76
C SER A 90 5.94 -7.68 -2.20
N SER A 91 6.07 -7.33 -0.92
CA SER A 91 5.46 -6.18 -0.26
C SER A 91 6.59 -5.35 0.33
N HIS A 92 7.00 -4.33 -0.42
CA HIS A 92 8.11 -3.46 -0.06
C HIS A 92 7.60 -2.29 0.77
N LEU A 93 7.87 -2.31 2.07
CA LEU A 93 7.60 -1.19 2.97
C LEU A 93 8.80 -0.23 2.96
N VAL A 94 8.60 0.93 2.35
CA VAL A 94 9.59 2.00 2.29
C VAL A 94 9.26 3.04 3.36
N PHE A 95 10.25 3.39 4.17
CA PHE A 95 10.22 4.57 5.01
C PHE A 95 11.07 5.66 4.36
N SER A 96 10.46 6.80 4.09
CA SER A 96 11.14 7.96 3.49
C SER A 96 11.33 9.04 4.53
N ALA A 97 12.46 9.73 4.45
CA ALA A 97 12.84 10.78 5.38
C ALA A 97 13.38 11.99 4.60
N ASP A 98 12.49 12.55 3.79
CA ASP A 98 12.76 13.48 2.70
C ASP A 98 13.09 14.88 3.21
N GLU A 99 13.99 15.58 2.51
CA GLU A 99 14.27 16.99 2.76
C GLU A 99 13.48 17.87 1.79
N HIS A 100 12.67 18.78 2.33
CA HIS A 100 11.88 19.74 1.57
C HIS A 100 12.26 21.16 1.94
N LEU A 101 12.33 22.04 0.94
CA LEU A 101 12.40 23.48 1.15
C LEU A 101 10.99 24.06 1.21
N VAL A 102 10.58 24.54 2.38
CA VAL A 102 9.32 25.25 2.60
C VAL A 102 9.64 26.64 3.14
N ASP A 103 9.23 27.68 2.40
CA ASP A 103 9.49 29.09 2.72
C ASP A 103 10.98 29.38 3.04
N GLY A 104 11.88 28.77 2.26
CA GLY A 104 13.33 28.92 2.42
C GLY A 104 13.93 28.17 3.61
N ARG A 105 13.16 27.32 4.30
CA ARG A 105 13.63 26.47 5.40
C ARG A 105 13.61 25.00 4.98
N SER A 106 14.70 24.29 5.29
CA SER A 106 14.71 22.83 5.17
C SER A 106 13.88 22.23 6.29
N ILE A 107 12.85 21.47 5.92
CA ILE A 107 12.06 20.64 6.83
C ILE A 107 12.23 19.18 6.41
N ARG A 108 12.18 18.29 7.39
CA ARG A 108 12.24 16.84 7.15
C ARG A 108 10.85 16.25 7.21
N ILE A 109 10.46 15.55 6.16
CA ILE A 109 9.16 14.88 6.05
C ILE A 109 9.39 13.38 6.20
N ARG A 110 8.58 12.74 7.04
CA ARG A 110 8.57 11.29 7.18
C ARG A 110 7.30 10.73 6.59
N LYS A 111 7.42 9.72 5.73
CA LYS A 111 6.24 9.04 5.17
C LYS A 111 6.55 7.59 4.86
N ARG A 112 5.51 6.81 4.66
CA ARG A 112 5.61 5.41 4.25
C ARG A 112 4.95 5.19 2.89
N THR A 113 5.59 4.34 2.12
CA THR A 113 5.04 3.79 0.88
C THR A 113 5.07 2.28 0.99
N VAL A 114 4.04 1.61 0.50
CA VAL A 114 4.08 0.17 0.31
C VAL A 114 3.82 -0.14 -1.15
N ALA A 115 4.76 -0.86 -1.77
CA ALA A 115 4.63 -1.36 -3.12
C ALA A 115 4.52 -2.88 -3.08
N ASN A 116 3.36 -3.41 -3.48
CA ASN A 116 3.21 -4.84 -3.69
C ASN A 116 3.50 -5.14 -5.17
N CYS A 117 4.59 -5.83 -5.47
CA CYS A 117 5.05 -6.02 -6.86
C CYS A 117 5.18 -7.50 -7.19
N LEU A 118 4.46 -7.95 -8.22
CA LEU A 118 4.60 -9.26 -8.83
C LEU A 118 5.76 -9.22 -9.82
N TYR A 119 6.83 -9.93 -9.50
CA TYR A 119 7.97 -10.13 -10.37
C TYR A 119 7.93 -11.51 -11.00
N ARG A 120 8.20 -11.62 -12.30
CA ARG A 120 8.44 -12.87 -13.01
C ARG A 120 9.76 -12.78 -13.74
N ARG A 121 10.66 -13.75 -13.51
CA ARG A 121 11.98 -13.84 -14.16
C ARG A 121 12.78 -12.51 -14.09
N GLY A 122 12.71 -11.82 -12.95
CA GLY A 122 13.41 -10.55 -12.71
C GLY A 122 12.73 -9.30 -13.27
N ARG A 123 11.53 -9.41 -13.86
CA ARG A 123 10.78 -8.28 -14.43
C ARG A 123 9.45 -8.07 -13.71
N MET A 124 9.13 -6.81 -13.41
CA MET A 124 7.89 -6.37 -12.76
C MET A 124 6.74 -6.48 -13.76
N VAL A 125 5.74 -7.27 -13.41
CA VAL A 125 4.55 -7.53 -14.22
C VAL A 125 3.39 -6.63 -13.77
N GLU A 126 3.14 -6.60 -12.46
CA GLU A 126 2.05 -5.84 -11.88
C GLU A 126 2.41 -5.31 -10.49
N GLU A 127 2.07 -4.06 -10.22
CA GLU A 127 2.33 -3.35 -8.97
C GLU A 127 1.05 -2.75 -8.39
N TRP A 128 0.87 -2.87 -7.07
CA TRP A 128 -0.11 -2.12 -6.29
C TRP A 128 0.64 -1.24 -5.30
N VAL A 129 0.68 0.06 -5.56
CA VAL A 129 1.47 1.02 -4.78
C VAL A 129 0.56 2.00 -4.04
N VAL A 130 0.79 2.10 -2.73
CA VAL A 130 0.08 3.01 -1.83
C VAL A 130 1.07 3.90 -1.10
N ARG A 131 0.74 5.18 -0.99
CA ARG A 131 1.63 6.20 -0.42
C ARG A 131 0.91 7.00 0.64
N ASP A 132 1.57 7.24 1.76
CA ASP A 132 1.08 8.12 2.81
C ASP A 132 1.29 9.60 2.43
N GLU A 133 0.57 10.05 1.40
CA GLU A 133 0.61 11.46 0.96
C GLU A 133 -0.01 12.40 2.02
N LEU A 134 -0.82 11.85 2.95
CA LEU A 134 -1.33 12.61 4.09
C LEU A 134 -0.19 13.07 5.01
N ALA A 135 0.81 12.21 5.27
CA ALA A 135 1.97 12.60 6.07
C ALA A 135 2.79 13.73 5.43
N ASP A 136 2.98 13.69 4.11
CA ASP A 136 3.64 14.77 3.35
C ASP A 136 2.89 16.10 3.52
N CYS A 137 1.58 16.06 3.25
CA CYS A 137 0.69 17.20 3.31
C CYS A 137 0.70 17.85 4.71
N LEU A 138 0.47 17.07 5.76
CA LEU A 138 0.37 17.57 7.14
C LEU A 138 1.71 18.13 7.65
N GLN A 139 2.84 17.48 7.36
CA GLN A 139 4.15 17.95 7.84
C GLN A 139 4.64 19.22 7.13
N ARG A 140 4.16 19.48 5.91
CA ARG A 140 4.38 20.75 5.19
C ARG A 140 3.46 21.87 5.64
N GLY A 141 2.48 21.57 6.50
CA GLY A 141 1.45 22.53 6.89
C GLY A 141 0.47 22.87 5.78
N LEU A 142 0.31 21.98 4.79
CA LEU A 142 -0.68 22.12 3.73
C LEU A 142 -2.06 21.69 4.23
N ASP A 143 -3.12 22.23 3.61
CA ASP A 143 -4.48 21.75 3.82
C ASP A 143 -4.73 20.51 2.94
N PRO A 144 -5.06 19.34 3.53
CA PRO A 144 -5.40 18.14 2.77
C PRO A 144 -6.56 18.32 1.78
N ALA A 145 -7.51 19.20 2.08
CA ALA A 145 -8.62 19.49 1.17
C ALA A 145 -8.16 20.25 -0.07
N GLU A 146 -7.27 21.24 0.08
CA GLU A 146 -6.68 21.97 -1.06
C GLU A 146 -5.76 21.05 -1.88
N ALA A 147 -4.88 20.29 -1.21
CA ALA A 147 -3.99 19.36 -1.90
C ALA A 147 -4.75 18.33 -2.77
N ALA A 148 -5.89 17.84 -2.28
CA ALA A 148 -6.72 16.90 -3.03
C ALA A 148 -7.52 17.52 -4.19
N ARG A 149 -7.67 18.85 -4.26
CA ARG A 149 -8.32 19.52 -5.41
C ARG A 149 -7.43 19.61 -6.64
N GLU A 150 -6.11 19.55 -6.43
CA GLU A 150 -5.11 19.55 -7.50
C GLU A 150 -4.91 18.15 -8.12
N LEU A 151 -5.63 17.14 -7.62
CA LEU A 151 -5.52 15.76 -8.08
C LEU A 151 -6.80 15.30 -8.76
N THR A 152 -6.64 14.47 -9.79
CA THR A 152 -7.74 13.84 -10.53
C THR A 152 -7.73 12.34 -10.28
N PHE A 153 -8.83 11.81 -9.75
CA PHE A 153 -9.06 10.36 -9.73
C PHE A 153 -9.45 9.89 -11.14
N GLN A 154 -8.62 9.05 -11.74
CA GLN A 154 -8.75 8.59 -13.13
C GLN A 154 -9.52 7.26 -13.24
N GLY A 155 -9.71 6.56 -12.13
CA GLY A 155 -10.38 5.27 -12.10
C GLY A 155 -9.43 4.09 -12.26
N TYR A 156 -9.89 2.93 -11.82
CA TYR A 156 -9.15 1.68 -11.91
C TYR A 156 -9.47 0.93 -13.20
N SER A 157 -8.51 0.14 -13.68
CA SER A 157 -8.68 -0.84 -14.76
C SER A 157 -7.98 -2.15 -14.38
N GLY A 158 -8.04 -3.17 -15.24
CA GLY A 158 -7.34 -4.45 -15.01
C GLY A 158 -7.80 -5.18 -13.75
N SER A 159 -6.86 -5.81 -13.05
CA SER A 159 -7.11 -6.70 -11.90
C SER A 159 -7.81 -6.04 -10.70
N MET A 160 -7.81 -4.70 -10.66
CA MET A 160 -8.54 -3.90 -9.68
C MET A 160 -10.06 -3.91 -9.90
N LEU A 161 -10.52 -4.21 -11.11
CA LEU A 161 -11.95 -4.35 -11.43
C LEU A 161 -12.44 -5.81 -11.42
N ASP A 162 -11.52 -6.77 -11.37
CA ASP A 162 -11.87 -8.18 -11.28
C ASP A 162 -12.52 -8.53 -9.93
N GLU A 163 -13.36 -9.56 -9.94
CA GLU A 163 -13.88 -10.14 -8.71
C GLU A 163 -12.71 -10.60 -7.82
N PRO A 164 -12.79 -10.39 -6.50
CA PRO A 164 -11.76 -10.85 -5.60
C PRO A 164 -11.65 -12.38 -5.59
N PRO A 165 -10.45 -12.96 -5.33
CA PRO A 165 -10.29 -14.38 -5.16
C PRO A 165 -11.27 -14.94 -4.14
N GLN A 166 -11.88 -16.06 -4.50
CA GLN A 166 -12.81 -16.76 -3.62
C GLN A 166 -12.11 -17.32 -2.38
N ASP A 167 -10.87 -17.80 -2.55
CA ASP A 167 -10.01 -18.28 -1.48
C ASP A 167 -8.60 -17.70 -1.62
N VAL A 168 -8.37 -16.58 -0.93
CA VAL A 168 -7.09 -15.88 -0.97
C VAL A 168 -5.95 -16.63 -0.27
N LEU A 169 -6.25 -17.68 0.51
CA LEU A 169 -5.22 -18.54 1.09
C LEU A 169 -4.56 -19.42 0.03
N LEU A 170 -5.29 -19.73 -1.06
CA LEU A 170 -4.79 -20.54 -2.16
C LEU A 170 -4.39 -19.71 -3.38
N ASN A 171 -5.12 -18.62 -3.66
CA ASN A 171 -4.89 -17.77 -4.82
C ASN A 171 -5.08 -16.30 -4.49
N GLY A 172 -4.03 -15.50 -4.60
CA GLY A 172 -4.13 -14.05 -4.60
C GLY A 172 -4.51 -13.50 -5.97
N VAL A 173 -4.70 -12.18 -6.06
CA VAL A 173 -4.79 -11.49 -7.36
C VAL A 173 -3.50 -11.67 -8.19
N SER A 174 -2.35 -11.86 -7.52
CA SER A 174 -1.06 -12.22 -8.14
C SER A 174 -0.92 -13.70 -8.54
N GLY A 175 -1.97 -14.50 -8.35
CA GLY A 175 -2.01 -15.92 -8.73
C GLY A 175 -1.85 -16.90 -7.56
N PRO A 176 -1.60 -18.19 -7.85
CA PRO A 176 -1.45 -19.23 -6.83
C PRO A 176 -0.32 -18.93 -5.86
N ARG A 177 -0.56 -19.22 -4.57
CA ARG A 177 0.43 -19.05 -3.51
C ARG A 177 0.64 -20.35 -2.71
N PRO A 178 1.80 -20.51 -2.04
CA PRO A 178 2.01 -21.60 -1.10
C PRO A 178 1.03 -21.53 0.09
N ASP A 179 0.62 -22.69 0.58
CA ASP A 179 -0.22 -22.81 1.78
C ASP A 179 0.63 -22.90 3.06
N GLU A 180 1.50 -21.92 3.25
CA GLU A 180 2.37 -21.80 4.42
C GLU A 180 1.76 -20.87 5.46
N PHE A 181 2.03 -21.13 6.75
CA PHE A 181 1.52 -20.35 7.89
C PHE A 181 -0.01 -20.16 7.86
N ARG A 182 -0.74 -21.20 7.46
CA ARG A 182 -2.20 -21.18 7.33
C ARG A 182 -2.91 -20.66 8.58
N PRO A 183 -2.61 -21.13 9.82
CA PRO A 183 -3.29 -20.64 11.01
C PRO A 183 -3.13 -19.13 11.21
N GLU A 184 -1.94 -18.58 10.95
CA GLU A 184 -1.67 -17.15 11.08
C GLU A 184 -2.35 -16.34 9.97
N CYS A 185 -2.37 -16.86 8.73
CA CYS A 185 -3.13 -16.24 7.64
C CYS A 185 -4.63 -16.22 7.95
N GLU A 186 -5.20 -17.33 8.41
CA GLU A 186 -6.61 -17.45 8.80
C GLU A 186 -6.95 -16.49 9.95
N MET A 187 -6.06 -16.35 10.94
CA MET A 187 -6.20 -15.39 12.03
C MET A 187 -6.22 -13.95 11.53
N VAL A 188 -5.33 -13.57 10.61
CA VAL A 188 -5.31 -12.22 10.01
C VAL A 188 -6.58 -11.96 9.18
N LEU A 189 -7.04 -12.95 8.41
CA LEU A 189 -8.28 -12.86 7.65
C LEU A 189 -9.51 -12.71 8.55
N GLU A 190 -9.59 -13.51 9.62
CA GLU A 190 -10.66 -13.40 10.61
C GLU A 190 -10.61 -12.03 11.29
N PHE A 191 -9.42 -11.53 11.64
CA PHE A 191 -9.27 -10.20 12.22
C PHE A 191 -9.82 -9.10 11.31
N ILE A 192 -9.46 -9.10 10.03
CA ILE A 192 -9.96 -8.13 9.05
C ILE A 192 -11.48 -8.27 8.88
N ASP A 193 -12.03 -9.48 8.76
CA ASP A 193 -13.49 -9.63 8.63
C ASP A 193 -14.23 -9.21 9.91
N GLU A 194 -13.87 -9.77 11.05
CA GLU A 194 -14.60 -9.58 12.31
C GLU A 194 -14.44 -8.17 12.87
N VAL A 195 -13.22 -7.65 12.89
CA VAL A 195 -12.94 -6.34 13.48
C VAL A 195 -13.17 -5.24 12.45
N TRP A 196 -12.57 -5.34 11.26
CA TRP A 196 -12.65 -4.24 10.29
C TRP A 196 -13.99 -4.23 9.58
N THR A 197 -14.42 -5.34 8.97
CA THR A 197 -15.66 -5.40 8.19
C THR A 197 -16.93 -5.45 9.05
N ARG A 198 -16.99 -6.30 10.07
CA ARG A 198 -18.18 -6.49 10.93
C ARG A 198 -18.21 -5.54 12.13
N ARG A 199 -17.19 -4.70 12.29
CA ARG A 199 -17.06 -3.70 13.36
C ARG A 199 -17.17 -4.32 14.76
N ARG A 200 -16.75 -5.57 14.96
CA ARG A 200 -16.67 -6.19 16.30
C ARG A 200 -15.43 -5.72 17.04
N LEU A 201 -15.34 -4.40 17.26
CA LEU A 201 -14.17 -3.69 17.82
C LEU A 201 -13.68 -4.29 19.15
N HIS A 202 -14.59 -4.80 19.97
CA HIS A 202 -14.26 -5.46 21.23
C HIS A 202 -13.38 -6.72 21.07
N ARG A 203 -13.36 -7.33 19.87
CA ARG A 203 -12.55 -8.51 19.54
C ARG A 203 -11.10 -8.18 19.20
N VAL A 204 -10.67 -6.91 19.10
CA VAL A 204 -9.25 -6.58 18.84
C VAL A 204 -8.30 -7.33 19.76
N LYS A 205 -8.66 -7.46 21.05
CA LYS A 205 -7.88 -8.18 22.07
C LYS A 205 -7.81 -9.71 21.87
N ASP A 206 -8.66 -10.27 21.02
CA ASP A 206 -8.66 -11.70 20.71
C ASP A 206 -7.55 -12.03 19.71
N PHE A 207 -7.12 -11.05 18.90
CA PHE A 207 -6.14 -11.21 17.82
C PHE A 207 -4.80 -10.52 18.12
N MET A 208 -4.85 -9.34 18.75
CA MET A 208 -3.68 -8.50 18.96
C MET A 208 -3.19 -8.55 20.41
N GLU A 209 -1.87 -8.48 20.59
CA GLU A 209 -1.24 -8.32 21.90
C GLU A 209 -1.68 -7.02 22.58
N ARG A 210 -1.74 -7.02 23.93
CA ARG A 210 -2.01 -5.80 24.70
C ARG A 210 -1.04 -4.68 24.33
N ASP A 211 0.22 -5.05 24.08
CA ASP A 211 1.33 -4.14 23.82
C ASP A 211 1.58 -3.84 22.34
N LEU A 212 0.55 -3.96 21.50
CA LEU A 212 0.64 -3.70 20.07
C LEU A 212 1.05 -2.26 19.71
N PHE A 213 1.69 -2.13 18.55
CA PHE A 213 1.87 -0.88 17.82
C PHE A 213 1.17 -0.93 16.46
N LEU A 214 0.45 0.13 16.12
CA LEU A 214 0.00 0.41 14.76
C LEU A 214 0.73 1.66 14.26
N HIS A 215 1.46 1.55 13.16
CA HIS A 215 1.91 2.69 12.39
C HIS A 215 0.99 2.88 11.20
N THR A 216 0.41 4.06 11.06
CA THR A 216 -0.56 4.33 9.98
C THR A 216 -0.37 5.73 9.41
N ILE A 217 -1.23 6.07 8.47
CA ILE A 217 -1.13 7.27 7.63
C ILE A 217 -1.06 8.56 8.47
N GLY A 218 -0.48 9.61 7.89
CA GLY A 218 -0.19 10.86 8.58
C GLY A 218 1.01 10.76 9.54
N ASP A 219 1.93 9.81 9.33
CA ASP A 219 3.09 9.54 10.22
C ASP A 219 2.67 9.29 11.68
N ARG A 220 1.55 8.57 11.87
CA ARG A 220 0.95 8.35 13.19
C ARG A 220 1.37 7.01 13.78
N THR A 221 1.57 7.02 15.10
CA THR A 221 1.71 5.79 15.90
C THR A 221 0.53 5.69 16.87
N VAL A 222 -0.16 4.55 16.81
CA VAL A 222 -1.31 4.18 17.61
C VAL A 222 -0.90 3.00 18.49
N ILE A 223 -1.29 3.03 19.77
CA ILE A 223 -0.91 2.02 20.75
C ILE A 223 -2.12 1.51 21.51
N ARG A 224 -2.05 0.25 21.95
CA ARG A 224 -3.11 -0.45 22.69
C ARG A 224 -4.38 -0.71 21.85
N PRO A 225 -5.12 -1.79 22.17
CA PRO A 225 -6.38 -2.11 21.53
C PRO A 225 -7.39 -0.94 21.50
N GLU A 226 -7.50 -0.14 22.56
CA GLU A 226 -8.51 0.94 22.64
C GLU A 226 -8.26 2.06 21.63
N ARG A 227 -6.99 2.41 21.38
CA ARG A 227 -6.67 3.42 20.35
C ARG A 227 -6.71 2.82 18.96
N TYR A 228 -6.41 1.54 18.80
CA TYR A 228 -6.66 0.82 17.55
C TYR A 228 -8.14 0.91 17.15
N GLN A 229 -9.06 0.64 18.08
CA GLN A 229 -10.50 0.75 17.84
C GLN A 229 -10.91 2.17 17.42
N SER A 230 -10.39 3.18 18.12
CA SER A 230 -10.66 4.60 17.82
C SER A 230 -10.17 4.99 16.43
N ASP A 231 -9.00 4.50 16.05
CA ASP A 231 -8.36 4.77 14.78
C ASP A 231 -9.08 4.07 13.61
N LEU A 232 -9.46 2.80 13.77
CA LEU A 232 -10.32 2.10 12.81
C LEU A 232 -11.68 2.80 12.65
N LEU A 233 -12.29 3.28 13.74
CA LEU A 233 -13.52 4.08 13.68
C LEU A 233 -13.35 5.39 12.91
N ALA A 234 -12.18 6.05 13.02
CA ALA A 234 -11.91 7.26 12.25
C ALA A 234 -11.83 6.97 10.75
N MET A 235 -11.22 5.85 10.36
CA MET A 235 -11.13 5.42 8.96
C MET A 235 -12.51 5.08 8.35
N VAL A 236 -13.34 4.33 9.09
CA VAL A 236 -14.61 3.81 8.56
C VAL A 236 -15.83 4.67 8.91
N GLY A 237 -15.72 5.61 9.84
CA GLY A 237 -16.81 6.51 10.25
C GLY A 237 -17.42 7.33 9.11
N PRO A 238 -16.62 7.84 8.15
CA PRO A 238 -17.14 8.46 6.92
C PRO A 238 -17.92 7.50 5.99
N PHE A 239 -17.69 6.19 6.13
CA PHE A 239 -18.22 5.12 5.28
C PHE A 239 -18.88 4.02 6.14
N PRO A 240 -20.09 4.26 6.69
CA PRO A 240 -20.69 3.38 7.68
C PRO A 240 -20.99 1.96 7.15
N ASP A 241 -21.05 1.78 5.83
CA ASP A 241 -21.16 0.49 5.15
C ASP A 241 -19.85 -0.10 4.65
N ALA A 242 -18.70 0.50 4.99
CA ALA A 242 -17.43 0.04 4.46
C ALA A 242 -17.19 -1.46 4.72
N ARG A 243 -16.78 -2.15 3.66
CA ARG A 243 -16.39 -3.55 3.61
C ARG A 243 -14.94 -3.64 3.13
N PHE A 244 -14.16 -4.46 3.80
CA PHE A 244 -12.79 -4.76 3.41
C PHE A 244 -12.74 -6.10 2.69
N THR A 245 -12.04 -6.10 1.56
CA THR A 245 -11.81 -7.29 0.74
C THR A 245 -10.31 -7.49 0.63
N VAL A 246 -9.85 -8.66 1.06
CA VAL A 246 -8.44 -9.05 0.90
C VAL A 246 -8.22 -9.53 -0.54
N ARG A 247 -7.23 -8.94 -1.21
CA ARG A 247 -6.90 -9.21 -2.61
C ARG A 247 -5.70 -10.16 -2.75
N ASP A 248 -4.73 -10.07 -1.84
CA ASP A 248 -3.53 -10.92 -1.82
C ASP A 248 -2.94 -11.03 -0.41
N ILE A 249 -2.15 -12.09 -0.18
CA ILE A 249 -1.43 -12.35 1.07
C ILE A 249 -0.02 -12.83 0.76
N GLN A 250 0.99 -12.27 1.41
CA GLN A 250 2.35 -12.79 1.43
C GLN A 250 2.77 -13.11 2.86
N THR A 251 3.39 -14.27 3.06
CA THR A 251 4.01 -14.62 4.35
C THR A 251 5.52 -14.71 4.22
N ASN A 252 6.24 -14.15 5.18
CA ASN A 252 7.69 -14.25 5.21
C ASN A 252 8.20 -14.28 6.65
N HIS A 253 8.80 -15.40 7.05
CA HIS A 253 9.49 -15.51 8.33
C HIS A 253 10.95 -15.09 8.20
N SER A 254 11.37 -14.09 8.97
CA SER A 254 12.77 -13.66 9.02
C SER A 254 13.15 -13.15 10.40
N PRO A 255 14.18 -13.73 11.05
CA PRO A 255 14.69 -13.24 12.34
C PRO A 255 15.14 -11.78 12.29
N ARG A 256 15.61 -11.29 11.13
CA ARG A 256 16.03 -9.89 10.92
C ARG A 256 14.91 -8.89 11.23
N TYR A 257 13.67 -9.27 10.92
CA TYR A 257 12.48 -8.42 11.10
C TYR A 257 11.61 -8.87 12.29
N GLY A 258 12.17 -9.72 13.16
CA GLY A 258 11.52 -10.14 14.39
C GLY A 258 10.62 -11.36 14.28
N GLY A 259 10.51 -12.03 13.13
CA GLY A 259 9.75 -13.28 12.99
C GLY A 259 8.87 -13.35 11.75
N LEU A 260 7.69 -13.94 11.89
CA LEU A 260 6.71 -14.07 10.82
C LEU A 260 6.03 -12.73 10.54
N ARG A 261 6.14 -12.26 9.29
CA ARG A 261 5.34 -11.16 8.77
C ARG A 261 4.29 -11.68 7.82
N VAL A 262 3.08 -11.12 7.91
CA VAL A 262 1.96 -11.35 6.98
C VAL A 262 1.63 -10.01 6.34
N ALA A 263 1.91 -9.86 5.05
CA ALA A 263 1.51 -8.71 4.26
C ALA A 263 0.17 -9.00 3.58
N VAL A 264 -0.72 -8.01 3.55
CA VAL A 264 -2.07 -8.13 3.00
C VAL A 264 -2.35 -6.93 2.12
N LEU A 265 -2.62 -7.20 0.84
CA LEU A 265 -3.22 -6.24 -0.09
C LEU A 265 -4.73 -6.25 0.12
N TRP A 266 -5.35 -5.10 0.36
CA TRP A 266 -6.79 -5.01 0.58
C TRP A 266 -7.41 -3.83 -0.15
N THR A 267 -8.71 -3.95 -0.42
CA THR A 267 -9.53 -2.82 -0.86
C THR A 267 -10.66 -2.58 0.14
N MET A 268 -10.98 -1.32 0.40
CA MET A 268 -12.16 -0.92 1.16
C MET A 268 -13.18 -0.33 0.21
N HIS A 269 -14.39 -0.89 0.20
CA HIS A 269 -15.54 -0.38 -0.54
C HIS A 269 -16.58 0.15 0.43
N GLY A 270 -17.05 1.37 0.23
CA GLY A 270 -18.11 1.97 1.04
C GLY A 270 -18.71 3.19 0.36
N SER A 271 -19.71 3.82 0.95
CA SER A 271 -20.27 5.07 0.40
C SER A 271 -20.07 6.23 1.36
N TYR A 272 -19.71 7.41 0.84
CA TYR A 272 -19.44 8.60 1.65
C TYR A 272 -20.74 9.23 2.19
N ARG A 273 -21.30 8.62 3.24
CA ARG A 273 -22.60 8.98 3.84
C ARG A 273 -22.62 8.97 5.38
N GLY A 274 -21.46 8.86 6.01
CA GLY A 274 -21.32 8.87 7.47
C GLY A 274 -20.89 10.22 8.01
N VAL A 275 -19.80 10.22 8.77
CA VAL A 275 -19.18 11.45 9.29
C VAL A 275 -18.65 12.30 8.12
N PRO A 276 -18.99 13.60 8.02
CA PRO A 276 -18.58 14.46 6.90
C PRO A 276 -17.12 14.94 7.01
N ALA A 277 -16.17 14.02 7.13
CA ALA A 277 -14.73 14.30 7.32
C ALA A 277 -14.03 14.90 6.09
N PHE A 278 -14.63 14.76 4.91
CA PHE A 278 -14.09 15.16 3.60
C PHE A 278 -14.98 16.22 2.91
N GLY A 279 -15.68 17.06 3.69
CA GLY A 279 -16.65 18.04 3.19
C GLY A 279 -18.08 17.48 3.06
N PRO A 280 -18.98 18.14 2.31
CA PRO A 280 -20.38 17.71 2.19
C PRO A 280 -20.52 16.26 1.71
N LEU A 281 -21.38 15.48 2.36
CA LEU A 281 -21.62 14.08 2.02
C LEU A 281 -22.11 13.95 0.57
N THR A 282 -21.53 13.03 -0.19
CA THR A 282 -21.93 12.78 -1.59
C THR A 282 -22.83 11.58 -1.72
N GLY A 283 -22.81 10.66 -0.75
CA GLY A 283 -23.53 9.38 -0.81
C GLY A 283 -23.00 8.40 -1.85
N ARG A 284 -21.92 8.77 -2.57
CA ARG A 284 -21.37 8.00 -3.69
C ARG A 284 -20.41 6.91 -3.21
N PRO A 285 -20.28 5.81 -3.96
CA PRO A 285 -19.33 4.76 -3.63
C PRO A 285 -17.89 5.25 -3.78
N VAL A 286 -17.02 4.70 -2.95
CA VAL A 286 -15.56 4.88 -2.99
C VAL A 286 -14.88 3.52 -2.94
N THR A 287 -13.68 3.46 -3.51
CA THR A 287 -12.79 2.30 -3.44
C THR A 287 -11.42 2.79 -3.01
N VAL A 288 -10.97 2.34 -1.83
CA VAL A 288 -9.64 2.63 -1.29
C VAL A 288 -8.76 1.41 -1.46
N LEU A 289 -7.62 1.58 -2.11
CA LEU A 289 -6.53 0.60 -2.14
C LEU A 289 -5.65 0.79 -0.89
N GLY A 290 -5.28 -0.30 -0.24
CA GLY A 290 -4.43 -0.25 0.94
C GLY A 290 -3.60 -1.52 1.12
N VAL A 291 -2.55 -1.39 1.93
CA VAL A 291 -1.69 -2.51 2.31
C VAL A 291 -1.45 -2.47 3.82
N SER A 292 -1.53 -3.64 4.45
CA SER A 292 -1.12 -3.83 5.85
C SER A 292 -0.03 -4.89 5.95
N GLN A 293 1.01 -4.62 6.73
CA GLN A 293 1.99 -5.62 7.15
C GLN A 293 1.85 -5.88 8.65
N PHE A 294 1.57 -7.14 9.00
CA PHE A 294 1.42 -7.61 10.37
C PHE A 294 2.67 -8.37 10.81
N LEU A 295 3.19 -8.06 11.99
CA LEU A 295 4.18 -8.91 12.67
C LEU A 295 3.45 -9.83 13.63
N ILE A 296 3.69 -11.14 13.48
CA ILE A 296 3.06 -12.18 14.28
C ILE A 296 4.11 -12.82 15.20
N LEU A 297 3.83 -12.80 16.50
CA LEU A 297 4.62 -13.50 17.51
C LEU A 297 3.70 -14.39 18.33
N GLU A 298 4.08 -15.65 18.53
CA GLU A 298 3.32 -16.62 19.34
C GLU A 298 1.82 -16.69 18.97
N GLY A 299 1.51 -16.60 17.68
CA GLY A 299 0.15 -16.66 17.14
C GLY A 299 -0.69 -15.39 17.34
N ARG A 300 -0.08 -14.27 17.78
CA ARG A 300 -0.76 -12.98 17.96
C ARG A 300 -0.12 -11.85 17.18
N ILE A 301 -0.93 -10.88 16.79
CA ILE A 301 -0.46 -9.67 16.09
C ILE A 301 0.17 -8.72 17.12
N VAL A 302 1.43 -8.35 16.91
CA VAL A 302 2.16 -7.44 17.82
C VAL A 302 2.47 -6.08 17.19
N LYS A 303 2.52 -6.01 15.86
CA LYS A 303 2.71 -4.76 15.11
C LYS A 303 1.86 -4.82 13.84
N GLU A 304 1.25 -3.70 13.49
CA GLU A 304 0.71 -3.45 12.16
C GLU A 304 1.36 -2.19 11.58
N VAL A 305 1.74 -2.23 10.30
CA VAL A 305 1.96 -1.03 9.50
C VAL A 305 0.87 -1.00 8.43
N ARG A 306 0.00 0.01 8.47
CA ARG A 306 -1.14 0.14 7.55
C ARG A 306 -1.06 1.43 6.75
N VAL A 307 -0.96 1.28 5.43
CA VAL A 307 -0.82 2.40 4.49
C VAL A 307 -1.96 2.37 3.48
N TYR A 308 -2.56 3.53 3.27
CA TYR A 308 -3.49 3.86 2.20
C TYR A 308 -3.35 5.37 1.92
N ASP A 309 -3.91 5.86 0.83
CA ASP A 309 -3.80 7.27 0.48
C ASP A 309 -5.12 8.03 0.73
N GLU A 310 -5.17 8.78 1.84
CA GLU A 310 -6.32 9.63 2.15
C GLU A 310 -6.44 10.84 1.19
N ILE A 311 -5.32 11.36 0.66
CA ILE A 311 -5.34 12.49 -0.26
C ILE A 311 -5.98 12.05 -1.59
N SER A 312 -5.60 10.88 -2.09
CA SER A 312 -6.25 10.27 -3.26
C SER A 312 -7.72 9.91 -3.02
N LEU A 313 -8.07 9.43 -1.82
CA LEU A 313 -9.49 9.23 -1.44
C LEU A 313 -10.28 10.53 -1.49
N ARG A 314 -9.72 11.65 -1.01
CA ARG A 314 -10.36 12.98 -1.12
C ARG A 314 -10.56 13.36 -2.58
N ALA A 315 -9.57 13.12 -3.45
CA ALA A 315 -9.68 13.37 -4.89
C ALA A 315 -10.79 12.51 -5.53
N GLN A 316 -10.89 11.23 -5.16
CA GLN A 316 -11.97 10.34 -5.61
C GLN A 316 -13.35 10.86 -5.18
N ILE A 317 -13.51 11.30 -3.92
CA ILE A 317 -14.78 11.88 -3.45
C ILE A 317 -15.08 13.17 -4.22
N ASN A 318 -14.09 14.03 -4.46
CA ASN A 318 -14.24 15.27 -5.23
C ASN A 318 -14.69 15.00 -6.67
N ALA A 319 -14.13 13.99 -7.34
CA ALA A 319 -14.54 13.61 -8.70
C ALA A 319 -16.03 13.27 -8.82
N THR A 320 -16.69 12.88 -7.71
CA THR A 320 -18.13 12.60 -7.70
C THR A 320 -19.03 13.84 -7.56
N ARG A 321 -18.45 15.03 -7.33
CA ARG A 321 -19.17 16.29 -7.05
C ARG A 321 -19.42 17.17 -8.29
N GLU A 322 -18.93 16.75 -9.47
CA GLU A 322 -18.98 17.52 -10.72
C GLU A 322 -18.37 18.91 -10.59
N ASP A 323 -17.04 19.02 -10.73
CA ASP A 323 -16.41 20.27 -11.14
C ASP A 323 -15.07 19.98 -11.85
N GLY A 324 -15.05 20.20 -13.17
CA GLY A 324 -13.83 20.46 -13.93
C GLY A 324 -13.31 19.32 -14.81
N SER A 325 -13.34 19.55 -16.12
CA SER A 325 -12.41 18.91 -17.05
C SER A 325 -10.99 19.40 -16.74
N GLN A 326 -10.08 18.50 -16.39
CA GLN A 326 -8.66 18.83 -16.28
C GLN A 326 -7.82 17.70 -16.89
N VAL A 327 -6.69 18.12 -17.47
CA VAL A 327 -5.76 17.30 -18.26
C VAL A 327 -5.41 16.02 -17.50
N GLU A 328 -5.40 14.87 -18.19
CA GLU A 328 -4.86 13.62 -17.65
C GLU A 328 -3.40 13.83 -17.24
N ALA A 329 -3.16 14.07 -15.95
CA ALA A 329 -1.83 14.10 -15.37
C ALA A 329 -1.34 12.68 -15.12
N ASN A 330 -0.04 12.45 -15.18
CA ASN A 330 0.51 11.16 -14.78
C ASN A 330 0.25 10.91 -13.28
N ILE A 331 -0.31 9.74 -12.94
CA ILE A 331 -0.74 9.36 -11.59
C ILE A 331 0.19 8.36 -10.90
N TYR A 332 1.34 8.04 -11.50
CA TYR A 332 2.31 7.10 -10.97
C TYR A 332 3.01 7.61 -9.71
#